data_AF-A0AAD1Y5X3-F1
#
_entry.id   AF-A0AAD1Y5X3-F1
#
_cell.length_a   1.000
_cell.length_b   1.000
_cell.length_c   1.000
_cell.angle_alpha   90.00
_cell.angle_beta   90.00
_cell.angle_gamma   90.00
#
_symmetry.space_group_name_H-M   'P 1'
#
loop_
_entity.id
_entity.type
_entity.pdbx_description
1 polymer ?
#
loop_
_entity_poly.entity_id
_entity_poly.type
_entity_poly.pdbx_seq_one_letter_code
_entity_poly.pdbx_strand_id
1 'polypeptide(L)'
;MSSYMKKSSELEELKIELNSLKVDEQKEAVKQVIAMMTIGKDVSGLFPHVTKCILSPSIELKKLVYLYIINYAKSKPDLTLMAVSAFTKDAHEKSNPLIRALAVRTMGCIRIE
;
A
#
# COMPACT_ATOMS: atom_id res chain seq x y z
N MET A 1 -8.42 21.48 -19.88
CA MET A 1 -7.18 20.82 -20.37
C MET A 1 -6.02 20.83 -19.35
N SER A 2 -5.67 21.97 -18.73
CA SER A 2 -4.45 22.10 -17.88
C SER A 2 -4.40 21.19 -16.63
N SER A 3 -5.54 20.92 -15.97
CA SER A 3 -5.58 20.06 -14.77
C SER A 3 -5.28 18.57 -15.04
N TYR A 4 -5.58 18.07 -16.25
CA TYR A 4 -5.37 16.66 -16.61
C TYR A 4 -3.88 16.31 -16.83
N MET A 5 -3.10 17.23 -17.41
CA MET A 5 -1.65 17.05 -17.58
C MET A 5 -0.90 17.03 -16.25
N LYS A 6 -1.31 17.88 -15.30
CA LYS A 6 -0.69 17.93 -13.96
C LYS A 6 -0.92 16.66 -13.14
N LYS A 7 -2.13 16.07 -13.26
CA LYS A 7 -2.52 14.83 -12.58
C LYS A 7 -1.72 13.60 -13.06
N SER A 8 -1.33 13.58 -14.34
CA SER A 8 -0.51 12.50 -14.90
C SER A 8 0.96 12.58 -14.46
N SER A 9 1.50 13.78 -14.24
CA SER A 9 2.87 13.98 -13.75
C SER A 9 3.01 13.52 -12.30
N GLU A 10 2.08 13.93 -11.44
CA GLU A 10 2.11 13.64 -10.00
C GLU A 10 2.07 12.13 -9.69
N LEU A 11 1.27 11.36 -10.44
CA LEU A 11 1.24 9.91 -10.30
C LEU A 11 2.53 9.25 -10.79
N GLU A 12 3.18 9.80 -11.81
CA GLU A 12 4.41 9.24 -12.36
C GLU A 12 5.61 9.52 -11.43
N GLU A 13 5.67 10.71 -10.83
CA GLU A 13 6.62 11.06 -9.78
C GLU A 13 6.49 10.10 -8.59
N LEU A 14 5.27 9.85 -8.11
CA LEU A 14 5.02 8.90 -7.03
C LEU A 14 5.42 7.47 -7.39
N LYS A 15 5.25 7.04 -8.65
CA LYS A 15 5.76 5.72 -9.07
C LYS A 15 7.27 5.64 -8.94
N ILE A 16 7.99 6.71 -9.32
CA ILE A 16 9.45 6.74 -9.22
C ILE A 16 9.87 6.64 -7.76
N GLU A 17 9.26 7.43 -6.87
CA GLU A 17 9.58 7.44 -5.44
C GLU A 17 9.24 6.11 -4.76
N LEU A 18 8.10 5.50 -5.08
CA LEU A 18 7.71 4.18 -4.56
C LEU A 18 8.67 3.06 -4.99
N ASN A 19 9.34 3.22 -6.14
CA ASN A 19 10.37 2.28 -6.61
C ASN A 19 11.78 2.63 -6.14
N SER A 20 11.97 3.69 -5.35
CA SER A 20 13.26 4.04 -4.78
C SER A 20 13.84 2.91 -3.94
N LEU A 21 15.17 2.83 -3.88
CA LEU A 21 15.89 1.93 -2.98
C LEU A 21 15.90 2.42 -1.53
N LYS A 22 15.57 3.70 -1.30
CA LYS A 22 15.55 4.29 0.04
C LYS A 22 14.19 4.11 0.68
N VAL A 23 14.17 3.44 1.83
CA VAL A 23 12.93 3.17 2.59
C VAL A 23 12.26 4.48 3.06
N ASP A 24 13.04 5.53 3.33
CA ASP A 24 12.47 6.83 3.73
C ASP A 24 11.74 7.54 2.59
N GLU A 25 12.27 7.46 1.36
CA GLU A 25 11.58 7.98 0.15
C GLU A 25 10.31 7.17 -0.13
N GLN A 26 10.37 5.84 -0.01
CA GLN A 26 9.18 4.99 -0.13
C GLN A 26 8.11 5.34 0.92
N LYS A 27 8.52 5.57 2.18
CA LYS A 27 7.59 5.96 3.24
C LYS A 27 6.88 7.27 2.92
N GLU A 28 7.62 8.27 2.47
CA GLU A 28 7.05 9.57 2.14
C GLU A 28 6.10 9.47 0.94
N ALA A 29 6.49 8.71 -0.09
CA ALA A 29 5.63 8.44 -1.23
C ALA A 29 4.32 7.75 -0.82
N VAL A 30 4.36 6.70 0.02
CA VAL A 30 3.13 6.02 0.47
C VAL A 30 2.23 6.97 1.29
N LYS A 31 2.78 7.87 2.12
CA LYS A 31 1.97 8.88 2.82
C LYS A 31 1.28 9.82 1.84
N GLN A 32 1.98 10.28 0.80
CA GLN A 32 1.38 11.10 -0.25
C GLN A 32 0.28 10.35 -1.01
N VAL A 33 0.47 9.07 -1.32
CA VAL A 33 -0.56 8.22 -1.91
C VAL A 33 -1.81 8.14 -1.01
N ILE A 34 -1.63 7.95 0.30
CA ILE A 34 -2.75 7.92 1.26
C ILE A 34 -3.46 9.28 1.32
N ALA A 35 -2.72 10.39 1.29
CA ALA A 35 -3.31 11.73 1.25
C ALA A 35 -4.14 11.93 -0.01
N MET A 36 -3.62 11.53 -1.19
CA MET A 36 -4.34 11.58 -2.47
C MET A 36 -5.59 10.69 -2.47
N MET A 37 -5.49 9.50 -1.88
CA MET A 37 -6.62 8.58 -1.70
C MET A 37 -7.71 9.21 -0.82
N THR A 38 -7.33 9.91 0.25
CA THR A 38 -8.26 10.54 1.21
C THR A 38 -9.04 11.68 0.58
N ILE A 39 -8.44 12.42 -0.36
CA ILE A 39 -9.13 13.47 -1.14
C ILE A 39 -9.93 12.91 -2.34
N GLY A 40 -10.03 11.58 -2.48
CA GLY A 40 -10.81 10.92 -3.53
C GLY A 40 -10.12 10.85 -4.90
N LYS A 41 -8.81 11.10 -5.00
CA LYS A 41 -8.08 10.84 -6.25
C LYS A 41 -7.93 9.32 -6.44
N ASP A 42 -8.19 8.85 -7.66
CA ASP A 42 -7.89 7.47 -8.02
C ASP A 42 -6.37 7.26 -8.13
N VAL A 43 -5.81 6.57 -7.15
CA VAL A 43 -4.41 6.15 -7.08
C VAL A 43 -4.25 4.64 -7.26
N SER A 44 -5.27 3.96 -7.81
CA SER A 44 -5.22 2.50 -8.00
C SER A 44 -4.14 2.05 -8.98
N GLY A 45 -3.70 2.92 -9.90
CA GLY A 45 -2.55 2.66 -10.78
C GLY A 45 -1.20 2.50 -10.03
N LEU A 46 -1.13 2.89 -8.76
CA LEU A 46 0.05 2.73 -7.90
C LEU A 46 0.06 1.41 -7.13
N PHE A 47 -1.03 0.63 -7.20
CA PHE A 47 -1.21 -0.58 -6.40
C PHE A 47 -0.05 -1.59 -6.50
N PRO A 48 0.49 -1.93 -7.69
CA PRO A 48 1.63 -2.84 -7.80
C PRO A 48 2.90 -2.31 -7.12
N HIS A 49 3.09 -1.00 -7.13
CA HIS A 49 4.25 -0.34 -6.51
C HIS A 49 4.10 -0.28 -4.99
N VAL A 50 2.93 0.07 -4.48
CA VAL A 50 2.65 0.10 -3.03
C VAL A 50 2.69 -1.31 -2.42
N THR A 51 2.16 -2.32 -3.11
CA THR A 51 2.22 -3.71 -2.63
C THR A 51 3.64 -4.26 -2.60
N LYS A 52 4.54 -3.86 -3.51
CA LYS A 52 5.96 -4.22 -3.44
C LYS A 52 6.61 -3.74 -2.14
N CYS A 53 6.22 -2.58 -1.62
CA CYS A 53 6.74 -2.03 -0.36
C CYS A 53 6.38 -2.87 0.86
N ILE A 54 5.40 -3.79 0.77
CA ILE A 54 5.04 -4.70 1.88
C ILE A 54 6.20 -5.64 2.26
N LEU A 55 7.10 -5.94 1.31
CA LEU A 55 8.25 -6.82 1.52
C LEU A 55 9.39 -6.12 2.27
N SER A 56 9.29 -4.81 2.50
CA SER A 56 10.27 -4.05 3.26
C SER A 56 10.32 -4.52 4.72
N PRO A 57 11.50 -4.56 5.37
CA PRO A 57 11.62 -4.88 6.79
C PRO A 57 11.08 -3.77 7.71
N SER A 58 10.81 -2.57 7.17
CA SER A 58 10.30 -1.45 7.96
C SER A 58 8.84 -1.66 8.36
N ILE A 59 8.60 -1.80 9.67
CA ILE A 59 7.26 -1.95 10.26
C ILE A 59 6.38 -0.74 9.96
N GLU A 60 6.95 0.46 9.99
CA GLU A 60 6.22 1.70 9.70
C GLU A 60 5.71 1.72 8.25
N LEU A 61 6.57 1.35 7.29
CA LEU A 61 6.18 1.27 5.88
C LEU A 61 5.09 0.21 5.66
N LYS A 62 5.22 -0.98 6.28
CA LYS A 62 4.17 -2.00 6.24
C LYS A 62 2.84 -1.47 6.75
N LYS A 63 2.80 -0.75 7.89
CA LYS A 63 1.55 -0.18 8.43
C LYS A 63 0.87 0.75 7.43
N LEU A 64 1.63 1.59 6.72
CA LEU A 64 1.09 2.50 5.70
C LEU A 64 0.53 1.73 4.50
N VAL A 65 1.26 0.72 4.02
CA VAL A 65 0.82 -0.16 2.93
C VAL A 65 -0.46 -0.92 3.32
N TYR A 66 -0.52 -1.42 4.56
CA TYR A 66 -1.69 -2.12 5.09
C TYR A 66 -2.92 -1.21 5.14
N LEU A 67 -2.77 0.04 5.61
CA LEU A 67 -3.84 1.03 5.62
C LEU A 67 -4.38 1.28 4.21
N TYR A 68 -3.49 1.43 3.23
CA TYR A 68 -3.86 1.61 1.82
C TYR A 68 -4.69 0.43 1.31
N ILE A 69 -4.24 -0.81 1.55
CA ILE A 69 -4.93 -2.02 1.09
C ILE A 69 -6.31 -2.19 1.74
N ILE A 70 -6.42 -1.96 3.06
CA ILE A 70 -7.71 -2.03 3.79
C ILE A 70 -8.70 -1.01 3.22
N ASN A 71 -8.25 0.21 2.92
CA ASN A 71 -9.11 1.23 2.34
C ASN A 71 -9.63 0.82 0.95
N TYR A 72 -8.78 0.18 0.14
CA TYR A 72 -9.17 -0.34 -1.18
C TYR A 72 -10.00 -1.63 -1.13
N ALA A 73 -9.98 -2.38 -0.03
CA ALA A 73 -10.71 -3.65 0.10
C ALA A 73 -12.22 -3.52 -0.12
N LYS A 74 -12.83 -2.39 0.26
CA LYS A 74 -14.26 -2.14 0.03
C LYS A 74 -14.59 -1.79 -1.42
N SER A 75 -13.70 -1.06 -2.08
CA SER A 75 -13.97 -0.51 -3.42
C SER A 75 -13.46 -1.39 -4.55
N LYS A 76 -12.41 -2.18 -4.31
CA LYS A 76 -11.73 -3.04 -5.29
C LYS A 76 -11.24 -4.34 -4.64
N PRO A 77 -12.13 -5.30 -4.34
CA PRO A 77 -11.78 -6.55 -3.65
C PRO A 77 -10.76 -7.40 -4.41
N ASP A 78 -10.79 -7.37 -5.76
CA ASP A 78 -9.83 -8.12 -6.60
C ASP A 78 -8.37 -7.72 -6.37
N LEU A 79 -8.13 -6.42 -6.19
CA LEU A 79 -6.78 -5.91 -5.89
C LEU A 79 -6.33 -6.39 -4.50
N THR A 80 -7.24 -6.36 -3.54
CA THR A 80 -6.96 -6.83 -2.17
C THR A 80 -6.65 -8.32 -2.11
N LEU A 81 -7.27 -9.15 -2.95
CA LEU A 81 -6.95 -10.57 -3.05
C LEU A 81 -5.47 -10.80 -3.40
N MET A 82 -4.87 -9.99 -4.28
CA MET A 82 -3.44 -10.07 -4.58
C MET A 82 -2.58 -9.78 -3.35
N ALA A 83 -2.99 -8.83 -2.52
CA ALA A 83 -2.29 -8.47 -1.29
C ALA A 83 -2.41 -9.54 -0.17
N VAL A 84 -3.45 -10.37 -0.18
CA VAL A 84 -3.61 -11.49 0.78
C VAL A 84 -2.42 -12.44 0.74
N SER A 85 -1.87 -12.70 -0.45
CA SER A 85 -0.67 -13.55 -0.59
C SER A 85 0.54 -12.98 0.19
N ALA A 86 0.68 -11.65 0.22
CA ALA A 86 1.74 -10.98 0.95
C ALA A 86 1.47 -10.91 2.46
N PHE A 87 0.22 -10.67 2.88
CA PHE A 87 -0.16 -10.78 4.29
C PHE A 87 0.06 -12.19 4.84
N THR A 88 -0.22 -13.21 4.03
CA THR A 88 0.04 -14.61 4.40
C THR A 88 1.53 -14.82 4.64
N LYS A 89 2.40 -14.27 3.78
CA LYS A 89 3.85 -14.34 3.98
C LYS A 89 4.29 -13.66 5.28
N ASP A 90 3.79 -12.46 5.55
CA ASP A 90 4.04 -11.74 6.82
C ASP A 90 3.50 -12.49 8.05
N ALA A 91 2.37 -13.20 7.92
CA ALA A 91 1.79 -14.01 9.00
C ALA A 91 2.63 -15.26 9.34
N HIS A 92 3.43 -15.74 8.38
CA HIS A 92 4.38 -16.85 8.57
C HIS A 92 5.79 -16.39 8.94
N GLU A 93 6.02 -15.08 9.11
CA GLU A 93 7.33 -14.50 9.45
C GLU A 93 7.78 -14.96 10.85
N LYS A 94 8.76 -15.86 10.90
CA LYS A 94 9.17 -16.54 12.14
C LYS A 94 9.95 -15.65 13.10
N SER A 95 10.60 -14.61 12.60
CA SER A 95 11.53 -13.77 13.36
C SER A 95 10.83 -12.71 14.23
N ASN A 96 9.66 -12.22 13.82
CA ASN A 96 9.02 -11.07 14.46
C ASN A 96 7.53 -11.30 14.78
N PRO A 97 7.17 -11.58 16.05
CA PRO A 97 5.79 -11.85 16.46
C PRO A 97 4.85 -10.65 16.30
N LEU A 98 5.36 -9.41 16.27
CA LEU A 98 4.53 -8.21 16.05
C LEU A 98 4.02 -8.13 14.61
N ILE A 99 4.86 -8.49 13.62
CA ILE A 99 4.48 -8.53 12.21
C ILE A 99 3.40 -9.60 12.00
N ARG A 100 3.56 -10.77 12.63
CA ARG A 100 2.55 -11.84 12.59
C ARG A 100 1.20 -11.39 13.13
N ALA A 101 1.17 -10.80 14.32
CA ALA A 101 -0.07 -10.31 14.94
C ALA A 101 -0.73 -9.21 14.09
N LEU A 102 0.06 -8.31 13.50
CA LEU A 102 -0.43 -7.24 12.63
C LEU A 102 -1.06 -7.78 11.35
N ALA A 103 -0.43 -8.76 10.70
CA ALA A 103 -0.94 -9.41 9.49
C ALA A 103 -2.28 -10.11 9.75
N VAL A 104 -2.36 -10.93 10.81
CA VAL A 104 -3.60 -11.66 11.17
C VAL A 104 -4.75 -10.70 11.47
N ARG A 105 -4.51 -9.65 12.25
CA ARG A 105 -5.53 -8.63 12.54
C ARG A 105 -6.02 -7.92 11.28
N THR A 106 -5.11 -7.59 10.37
CA THR A 106 -5.42 -6.88 9.12
C THR A 106 -6.25 -7.75 8.18
N MET A 107 -5.92 -9.04 8.06
CA MET A 107 -6.74 -9.98 7.30
C MET A 107 -8.16 -10.11 7.89
N GLY A 108 -8.32 -10.11 9.22
CA GLY A 108 -9.64 -10.12 9.86
C GLY A 108 -10.50 -8.87 9.62
N CYS A 109 -9.89 -7.75 9.25
CA CYS A 109 -10.61 -6.51 8.90
C CYS A 109 -11.05 -6.47 7.43
N ILE A 110 -10.54 -7.35 6.57
CA ILE A 110 -10.93 -7.48 5.18
C ILE A 110 -12.14 -8.41 5.12
N ARG A 111 -13.34 -7.86 5.22
CA ARG A 111 -14.58 -8.58 4.88
C ARG A 111 -14.82 -8.45 3.38
N ILE A 112 -14.83 -9.57 2.69
CA ILE A 112 -15.23 -9.69 1.29
C ILE A 112 -16.71 -10.13 1.34
N GLU A 113 -17.63 -9.25 0.96
CA GLU A 113 -19.03 -9.58 0.67
C GLU A 113 -19.19 -9.88 -0.82
#